data_AF-A0A1G8U087-F1
#
_entry.id   AF-A0A1G8U087-F1
#
_cell.length_a   1.000
_cell.length_b   1.000
_cell.length_c   1.000
_cell.angle_alpha   90.00
_cell.angle_beta   90.00
_cell.angle_gamma   90.00
#
_symmetry.space_group_name_H-M   'P 1'
#
loop_
_entity.id
_entity.type
_entity.pdbx_description
1 polymer ?
#
loop_
_entity_poly.entity_id
_entity_poly.type
_entity_poly.pdbx_seq_one_letter_code
_entity_poly.pdbx_strand_id
1 'polypeptide(L)'
;MAQRQSVRLDPGLLALLQEQKGETFTVQSLVDSYADRFGLGTNTSMTELRKWLYRRLTYLVKRQFLTKHDLDGEPAEYLVTSVFQQMIMVDQPSVAVDVAGESAKLKELRRRLSQYHVDMLACAGECKEYQQLVTEFPHLRSDIEQMHQAAKDHSSELLGQIRAINKILQQSLSN
;
A
#
# COMPACT_ATOMS: atom_id res chain seq x y z
N MET A 1 -25.64 -1.58 8.95
CA MET A 1 -24.77 -0.44 9.34
C MET A 1 -23.34 -0.94 9.46
N ALA A 2 -22.55 -0.97 8.39
CA ALA A 2 -21.14 -1.40 8.45
C ALA A 2 -20.22 -0.17 8.26
N GLN A 3 -19.56 0.23 9.33
CA GLN A 3 -18.63 1.37 9.33
C GLN A 3 -17.44 1.08 8.40
N ARG A 4 -17.36 1.83 7.30
CA ARG A 4 -16.22 1.88 6.38
C ARG A 4 -15.01 2.47 7.11
N GLN A 5 -14.20 1.61 7.72
CA GLN A 5 -12.96 2.01 8.37
C GLN A 5 -11.84 2.13 7.34
N SER A 6 -11.29 3.34 7.20
CA SER A 6 -10.13 3.68 6.37
C SER A 6 -8.86 2.95 6.84
N VAL A 7 -8.31 2.10 5.98
CA VAL A 7 -7.10 1.32 6.26
C VAL A 7 -5.86 2.17 5.97
N ARG A 8 -5.35 2.94 6.93
CA ARG A 8 -4.07 3.68 6.75
C ARG A 8 -2.91 2.67 6.75
N LEU A 9 -2.44 2.24 5.57
CA LEU A 9 -1.29 1.33 5.44
C LEU A 9 -0.01 2.15 5.26
N ASP A 10 1.09 1.64 5.80
CA ASP A 10 2.40 2.19 5.55
C ASP A 10 2.79 1.96 4.07
N PRO A 11 3.35 2.96 3.38
CA PRO A 11 3.70 2.87 1.96
C PRO A 11 4.69 1.74 1.65
N GLY A 12 5.68 1.51 2.52
CA GLY A 12 6.67 0.44 2.34
C GLY A 12 6.02 -0.94 2.40
N LEU A 13 5.10 -1.14 3.34
CA LEU A 13 4.35 -2.40 3.42
C LEU A 13 3.43 -2.59 2.21
N LEU A 14 2.79 -1.53 1.74
CA LEU A 14 1.96 -1.59 0.53
C LEU A 14 2.77 -2.03 -0.68
N ALA A 15 3.94 -1.41 -0.91
CA ALA A 15 4.83 -1.76 -2.01
C ALA A 15 5.22 -3.24 -1.98
N LEU A 16 5.62 -3.76 -0.82
CA LEU A 16 5.94 -5.19 -0.67
C LEU A 16 4.76 -6.09 -0.98
N LEU A 17 3.58 -5.79 -0.41
CA LEU A 17 2.38 -6.59 -0.68
C LEU A 17 1.92 -6.50 -2.15
N GLN A 18 2.27 -5.42 -2.85
CA GLN A 18 1.97 -5.25 -4.27
C GLN A 18 2.93 -6.01 -5.18
N GLU A 19 4.14 -6.33 -4.71
CA GLU A 19 5.12 -7.16 -5.43
C GLU A 19 4.85 -8.65 -5.26
N GLN A 20 4.27 -9.07 -4.13
CA GLN A 20 3.91 -10.46 -3.83
C GLN A 20 2.66 -10.95 -4.61
N LYS A 21 2.47 -10.52 -5.86
CA LYS A 21 1.27 -10.81 -6.68
C LYS A 21 1.10 -12.30 -6.94
N GLY A 22 0.40 -12.98 -6.04
CA GLY A 22 0.04 -14.39 -6.16
C GLY A 22 1.04 -15.36 -5.54
N GLU A 23 2.10 -14.87 -4.90
CA GLU A 23 3.03 -15.70 -4.13
C GLU A 23 2.64 -15.71 -2.65
N THR A 24 2.82 -16.85 -1.99
CA THR A 24 2.70 -16.94 -0.54
C THR A 24 3.98 -16.44 0.11
N PHE A 25 3.85 -15.72 1.22
CA PHE A 25 4.98 -15.22 1.99
C PHE A 25 4.78 -15.50 3.47
N THR A 26 5.87 -15.60 4.21
CA THR A 26 5.82 -15.75 5.67
C THR A 26 6.01 -14.41 6.34
N VAL A 27 5.66 -14.31 7.63
CA VAL A 27 6.00 -13.12 8.42
C VAL A 27 7.51 -12.87 8.41
N GLN A 28 8.30 -13.94 8.45
CA GLN A 28 9.76 -13.84 8.46
C GLN A 28 10.28 -13.25 7.14
N SER A 29 9.87 -13.80 5.99
CA SER A 29 10.31 -13.29 4.69
C SER A 29 9.85 -11.84 4.45
N LEU A 30 8.67 -11.47 4.94
CA LEU A 30 8.18 -10.10 4.86
C LEU A 30 8.98 -9.15 5.77
N VAL A 31 9.32 -9.56 6.99
CA VAL A 31 10.16 -8.78 7.90
C VAL A 31 11.53 -8.56 7.29
N ASP A 32 12.14 -9.61 6.75
CA ASP A 32 13.46 -9.54 6.13
C ASP A 32 13.44 -8.65 4.89
N SER A 33 12.43 -8.81 4.02
CA SER A 33 12.25 -7.95 2.84
C SER A 33 11.97 -6.49 3.20
N TYR A 34 11.24 -6.24 4.28
CA TYR A 34 10.99 -4.89 4.78
C TYR A 34 12.27 -4.29 5.36
N ALA A 35 13.00 -5.04 6.18
CA ALA A 35 14.25 -4.61 6.79
C ALA A 35 15.34 -4.34 5.75
N ASP A 36 15.44 -5.18 4.71
CA ASP A 36 16.41 -5.02 3.63
C ASP A 36 16.13 -3.78 2.78
N ARG A 37 14.86 -3.53 2.43
CA ARG A 37 14.50 -2.43 1.53
C ARG A 37 14.20 -1.09 2.22
N PHE A 38 13.68 -1.12 3.44
CA PHE A 38 13.18 0.06 4.16
C PHE A 38 13.81 0.22 5.55
N GLY A 39 14.77 -0.65 5.91
CA GLY A 39 15.36 -0.66 7.24
C GLY A 39 14.33 -0.96 8.33
N LEU A 40 14.56 -0.43 9.54
CA LEU A 40 13.62 -0.59 10.65
C LEU A 40 12.37 0.31 10.52
N GLY A 41 12.32 1.19 9.51
CA GLY A 41 11.28 2.21 9.37
C GLY A 41 11.25 3.12 10.60
N THR A 42 10.07 3.23 11.24
CA THR A 42 9.89 3.98 12.51
C THR A 42 10.11 3.12 13.76
N ASN A 43 10.49 1.85 13.62
CA ASN A 43 10.61 0.93 14.74
C ASN A 43 12.02 0.99 15.34
N THR A 44 12.11 0.83 16.65
CA THR A 44 13.37 0.93 17.39
C THR A 44 14.26 -0.31 17.27
N SER A 45 13.70 -1.46 16.87
CA SER A 45 14.44 -2.72 16.73
C SER A 45 13.76 -3.69 15.77
N MET A 46 14.49 -4.73 15.32
CA MET A 46 13.94 -5.83 14.53
C MET A 46 12.75 -6.53 15.22
N THR A 47 12.80 -6.63 16.56
CA THR A 47 11.71 -7.20 17.36
C THR A 47 10.44 -6.35 17.28
N GLU A 48 10.58 -5.02 17.36
CA GLU A 48 9.44 -4.10 17.24
C GLU A 48 8.91 -4.05 15.81
N LEU A 49 9.78 -4.10 14.80
CA LEU A 49 9.38 -4.24 13.39
C LEU A 49 8.54 -5.51 13.18
N ARG A 50 8.99 -6.66 13.71
CA ARG A 50 8.25 -7.92 13.63
C ARG A 50 6.89 -7.83 14.31
N LYS A 51 6.80 -7.25 15.52
CA LYS A 51 5.52 -7.05 16.21
C LYS A 51 4.60 -6.11 15.44
N TRP A 52 5.13 -5.04 14.88
CA TRP A 52 4.39 -4.08 14.09
C TRP A 52 3.82 -4.72 12.83
N LEU A 53 4.65 -5.43 12.05
CA LEU A 53 4.22 -6.19 10.87
C LEU A 53 3.19 -7.26 11.24
N TYR A 54 3.38 -8.00 12.33
CA TYR A 54 2.43 -9.02 12.77
C TYR A 54 1.04 -8.42 13.09
N ARG A 55 1.00 -7.32 13.86
CA ARG A 55 -0.25 -6.58 14.13
C ARG A 55 -0.92 -6.13 12.84
N ARG A 56 -0.10 -5.71 11.87
CA ARG A 56 -0.57 -5.20 10.58
C ARG A 56 -1.12 -6.29 9.67
N LEU A 57 -0.44 -7.42 9.55
CA LEU A 57 -0.93 -8.60 8.84
C LEU A 57 -2.23 -9.11 9.47
N THR A 58 -2.29 -9.21 10.80
CA THR A 58 -3.50 -9.62 11.52
C THR A 58 -4.69 -8.70 11.21
N TYR A 59 -4.45 -7.39 11.14
CA TYR A 59 -5.47 -6.42 10.76
C TYR A 59 -5.94 -6.59 9.30
N LEU A 60 -5.02 -6.89 8.38
CA LEU A 60 -5.33 -7.13 6.97
C LEU A 60 -6.11 -8.44 6.77
N VAL A 61 -5.74 -9.50 7.48
CA VAL A 61 -6.47 -10.78 7.48
C VAL A 61 -7.91 -10.59 7.95
N LYS A 62 -8.12 -9.85 9.04
CA LYS A 62 -9.48 -9.52 9.54
C LYS A 62 -10.35 -8.78 8.52
N ARG A 63 -9.74 -8.14 7.52
CA ARG A 63 -10.43 -7.42 6.44
C ARG A 63 -10.52 -8.19 5.14
N GLN A 64 -10.12 -9.47 5.15
CA GLN A 64 -10.06 -10.32 3.96
C GLN A 64 -9.11 -9.78 2.87
N PHE A 65 -8.15 -8.93 3.25
CA PHE A 65 -7.12 -8.43 2.35
C PHE A 65 -5.94 -9.39 2.21
N LEU A 66 -5.72 -10.20 3.24
CA LEU A 66 -4.79 -11.31 3.22
C LEU A 66 -5.53 -12.57 3.64
N THR A 67 -5.16 -13.71 3.07
CA THR A 67 -5.52 -15.02 3.58
C THR A 67 -4.34 -15.56 4.37
N LYS A 68 -4.58 -16.05 5.58
CA LYS A 68 -3.59 -16.74 6.40
C LYS A 68 -3.80 -18.24 6.23
N HIS A 69 -2.75 -18.95 5.84
CA HIS A 69 -2.69 -20.40 5.78
C HIS A 69 -1.83 -20.90 6.94
N ASP A 70 -2.50 -21.45 7.95
CA ASP A 70 -1.84 -22.14 9.06
C ASP A 70 -1.77 -23.62 8.72
N LEU A 71 -0.57 -24.12 8.42
CA LEU A 71 -0.28 -25.55 8.29
C LEU A 71 0.36 -26.02 9.61
N ASP A 72 -0.12 -27.14 10.16
CA ASP A 72 0.41 -27.70 11.40
C ASP A 72 1.90 -28.01 11.25
N GLY A 73 2.73 -27.37 12.08
CA GLY A 73 4.18 -27.54 12.12
C GLY A 73 5.00 -26.57 11.26
N GLU A 74 4.36 -25.79 10.38
CA GLU A 74 5.03 -24.86 9.45
C GLU A 74 4.76 -23.39 9.80
N PRO A 75 5.65 -22.46 9.41
CA PRO A 75 5.42 -21.03 9.62
C PRO A 75 4.20 -20.57 8.81
N ALA A 76 3.30 -19.84 9.47
CA ALA A 76 2.09 -19.32 8.84
C ALA A 76 2.40 -18.57 7.53
N GLU A 77 1.77 -19.00 6.45
CA GLU A 77 1.86 -18.39 5.14
C GLU A 77 0.72 -17.39 4.93
N TYR A 78 1.00 -16.33 4.18
CA TYR A 78 0.07 -15.28 3.88
C TYR A 78 -0.02 -15.13 2.36
N LEU A 79 -1.24 -14.98 1.85
CA LEU A 79 -1.50 -14.72 0.44
C LEU A 79 -2.26 -13.41 0.30
N VAL A 80 -1.86 -12.61 -0.67
CA VAL A 80 -2.59 -11.40 -1.05
C VAL A 80 -3.88 -11.78 -1.76
N THR A 81 -5.03 -11.32 -1.25
CA THR A 81 -6.31 -11.66 -1.86
C THR A 81 -6.62 -10.77 -3.05
N SER A 82 -7.48 -11.27 -3.95
CA SER A 82 -8.05 -10.46 -5.03
C SER A 82 -8.79 -9.22 -4.52
N VAL A 83 -9.28 -9.22 -3.26
CA VAL A 83 -9.93 -8.07 -2.64
C VAL A 83 -8.91 -6.96 -2.33
N PHE A 84 -7.73 -7.31 -1.86
CA PHE A 84 -6.63 -6.35 -1.69
C PHE A 84 -6.10 -5.86 -3.03
N GLN A 85 -5.98 -6.76 -4.01
CA GLN A 85 -5.64 -6.36 -5.37
C GLN A 85 -6.68 -5.41 -5.94
N GLN A 86 -7.98 -5.69 -5.85
CA GLN A 86 -9.05 -4.79 -6.29
C GLN A 86 -9.10 -3.47 -5.51
N MET A 87 -8.65 -3.46 -4.25
CA MET A 87 -8.50 -2.22 -3.49
C MET A 87 -7.39 -1.31 -4.05
N ILE A 88 -6.36 -1.90 -4.68
CA ILE A 88 -5.14 -1.21 -5.12
C ILE A 88 -5.02 -1.12 -6.65
N MET A 89 -5.69 -2.00 -7.41
CA MET A 89 -5.58 -2.24 -8.86
C MET A 89 -6.84 -1.85 -9.64
N VAL A 90 -7.60 -0.84 -9.22
CA VAL A 90 -8.45 -0.14 -10.21
C VAL A 90 -7.55 0.95 -10.79
N ASP A 91 -6.75 0.78 -11.85
CA ASP A 91 -6.84 -0.04 -13.06
C ASP A 91 -5.41 -0.05 -13.65
N GLN A 92 -4.80 -1.21 -13.95
CA GLN A 92 -3.73 -1.23 -14.94
C GLN A 92 -4.45 -1.25 -16.29
N PRO A 93 -4.10 -0.39 -17.26
CA PRO A 93 -4.84 -0.34 -18.52
C PRO A 93 -4.64 -1.67 -19.25
N SER A 94 -5.65 -2.53 -19.21
CA SER A 94 -5.82 -3.50 -20.28
C SER A 94 -6.07 -2.66 -21.53
N VAL A 95 -5.10 -2.74 -22.44
CA VAL A 95 -5.12 -2.14 -23.77
C VAL A 95 -6.52 -2.14 -24.39
N ALA A 96 -6.96 -0.93 -24.77
CA ALA A 96 -8.06 -0.66 -25.69
C ALA A 96 -9.39 -1.38 -25.39
N VAL A 97 -10.14 -0.88 -24.42
CA VAL A 97 -11.60 -0.84 -24.60
C VAL A 97 -12.00 0.63 -24.65
N ASP A 98 -12.07 1.14 -25.87
CA ASP A 98 -12.83 2.34 -26.16
C ASP A 98 -14.30 1.99 -25.82
N VAL A 99 -14.69 2.21 -24.57
CA VAL A 99 -16.10 2.13 -24.17
C VAL A 99 -16.77 3.36 -24.78
N ALA A 100 -17.14 3.21 -26.04
CA ALA A 100 -18.02 4.12 -26.76
C ALA A 100 -19.34 4.21 -25.96
N GLY A 101 -19.43 5.24 -25.10
CA GLY A 101 -20.53 5.43 -24.16
C GLY A 101 -20.13 5.94 -22.78
N GLU A 102 -18.84 5.94 -22.41
CA GLU A 102 -18.42 6.44 -21.09
C GLU A 102 -18.53 7.97 -21.01
N SER A 103 -19.33 8.48 -20.06
CA SER A 103 -19.54 9.92 -19.92
C SER A 103 -18.21 10.65 -19.67
N ALA A 104 -18.06 11.87 -20.18
CA ALA A 104 -16.85 12.68 -20.01
C ALA A 104 -16.44 12.82 -18.52
N LYS A 105 -17.41 12.77 -17.60
CA LYS A 105 -17.18 12.80 -16.16
C LYS A 105 -16.47 11.54 -15.65
N LEU A 106 -16.83 10.36 -16.16
CA LEU A 106 -16.20 9.09 -15.79
C LEU A 106 -14.76 9.02 -16.32
N LYS A 107 -14.53 9.48 -17.56
CA LYS A 107 -13.18 9.58 -18.14
C LYS A 107 -12.27 10.49 -17.30
N GLU A 108 -12.77 11.65 -16.88
CA GLU A 108 -12.00 12.56 -16.00
C GLU A 108 -11.72 11.95 -14.62
N LEU A 109 -12.67 11.23 -14.02
CA LEU A 109 -12.46 10.53 -12.75
C LEU A 109 -11.38 9.45 -12.88
N ARG A 110 -11.39 8.65 -13.95
CA ARG A 110 -10.34 7.64 -14.22
C ARG A 110 -8.98 8.29 -14.46
N ARG A 111 -8.93 9.42 -15.18
CA ARG A 111 -7.70 10.18 -15.40
C ARG A 111 -7.10 10.65 -14.07
N ARG A 112 -7.91 11.24 -13.19
CA ARG A 112 -7.47 11.65 -11.84
C ARG A 112 -7.00 10.46 -11.01
N LEU A 113 -7.73 9.34 -11.06
CA LEU A 113 -7.36 8.12 -10.36
C LEU A 113 -5.97 7.62 -10.80
N SER A 114 -5.73 7.58 -12.11
CA SER A 114 -4.43 7.20 -12.68
C SER A 114 -3.31 8.15 -12.23
N GLN A 115 -3.55 9.46 -12.25
CA GLN A 115 -2.57 10.44 -11.76
C GLN A 115 -2.22 10.22 -10.29
N TYR A 116 -3.23 10.05 -9.42
CA TYR A 116 -2.98 9.80 -8.00
C TYR A 116 -2.23 8.50 -7.74
N HIS A 117 -2.42 7.47 -8.58
CA HIS A 117 -1.62 6.26 -8.50
C HIS A 117 -0.15 6.50 -8.87
N VAL A 118 0.13 7.30 -9.90
CA VAL A 118 1.50 7.69 -10.27
C VAL A 118 2.14 8.50 -9.14
N ASP A 119 1.43 9.49 -8.60
CA ASP A 119 1.93 10.32 -7.50
C ASP A 119 2.18 9.49 -6.23
N MET A 120 1.35 8.47 -5.98
CA MET A 120 1.53 7.57 -4.84
C MET A 120 2.81 6.72 -4.98
N LEU A 121 3.16 6.29 -6.19
CA LEU A 121 4.42 5.61 -6.45
C LEU A 121 5.63 6.55 -6.30
N ALA A 122 5.48 7.81 -6.72
CA ALA A 122 6.52 8.81 -6.51
C ALA A 122 6.78 9.05 -5.01
N CYS A 123 5.73 9.23 -4.19
CA CYS A 123 5.88 9.34 -2.73
C CYS A 123 6.53 8.12 -2.09
N ALA A 124 6.27 6.91 -2.61
CA ALA A 124 6.94 5.70 -2.13
C ALA A 124 8.45 5.72 -2.45
N GLY A 125 8.82 6.20 -3.64
CA GLY A 125 10.22 6.44 -4.02
C GLY A 125 10.90 7.47 -3.11
N GLU A 126 10.25 8.60 -2.86
CA GLU A 126 10.74 9.63 -1.95
C GLU A 126 10.96 9.07 -0.53
N CYS A 127 10.01 8.32 0.02
CA CYS A 127 10.17 7.70 1.34
C CYS A 127 11.39 6.78 1.39
N LYS A 128 11.61 5.98 0.34
CA LYS A 128 12.78 5.10 0.23
C LYS A 128 14.09 5.91 0.18
N GLU A 129 14.12 6.96 -0.63
CA GLU A 129 15.29 7.83 -0.76
C GLU A 129 15.63 8.50 0.58
N TYR A 130 14.64 9.04 1.30
CA TYR A 130 14.86 9.64 2.61
C TYR A 130 15.43 8.65 3.64
N GLN A 131 15.01 7.38 3.60
CA GLN A 131 15.57 6.33 4.46
C GLN A 131 17.04 6.02 4.13
N GLN A 132 17.46 6.15 2.88
CA GLN A 132 18.85 6.00 2.49
C GLN A 132 19.66 7.23 2.90
N LEU A 133 19.16 8.42 2.58
CA LEU A 133 19.81 9.70 2.88
C LEU A 133 20.03 9.92 4.38
N VAL A 134 19.11 9.49 5.26
CA VAL A 134 19.30 9.64 6.71
C VAL A 134 20.47 8.79 7.23
N THR A 135 20.81 7.71 6.52
CA THR A 135 21.93 6.82 6.83
C THR A 135 23.23 7.39 6.27
N GLU A 136 23.21 7.89 5.04
CA GLU A 136 24.38 8.44 4.34
C GLU A 136 24.81 9.82 4.87
N PHE A 137 23.85 10.65 5.29
CA PHE A 137 24.09 12.02 5.76
C PHE A 137 23.48 12.26 7.16
N PRO A 138 24.04 11.67 8.24
CA PRO A 138 23.46 11.77 9.59
C PRO A 138 23.33 13.20 10.12
N HIS A 139 24.17 14.13 9.64
CA HIS A 139 24.13 15.54 10.02
C HIS A 139 22.89 16.28 9.47
N LEU A 140 22.22 15.74 8.45
CA LEU A 140 20.96 16.27 7.89
C LEU A 140 19.72 15.54 8.42
N ARG A 141 19.88 14.66 9.42
CA ARG A 141 18.80 13.77 9.88
C ARG A 141 17.51 14.50 10.22
N SER A 142 17.59 15.61 10.96
CA SER A 142 16.40 16.37 11.39
C SER A 142 15.56 16.82 10.19
N ASP A 143 16.22 17.34 9.15
CA ASP A 143 15.55 17.85 7.96
C ASP A 143 14.98 16.69 7.11
N ILE A 144 15.77 15.62 6.94
CA ILE A 144 15.36 14.43 6.17
C ILE A 144 14.17 13.73 6.84
N GLU A 145 14.17 13.58 8.17
CA GLU A 145 13.05 12.98 8.91
C GLU A 145 11.77 13.81 8.78
N GLN A 146 11.88 15.15 8.76
CA GLN A 146 10.74 16.03 8.51
C GLN A 146 10.19 15.86 7.09
N MET A 147 11.05 15.80 6.08
CA MET A 147 10.65 15.58 4.68
C MET A 147 10.03 14.18 4.48
N HIS A 148 10.60 13.16 5.12
CA HIS A 148 10.06 11.81 5.12
C HIS A 148 8.65 11.78 5.74
N GLN A 149 8.45 12.43 6.88
CA GLN A 149 7.13 12.50 7.50
C GLN A 149 6.11 13.20 6.59
N ALA A 150 6.50 14.29 5.93
CA ALA A 150 5.65 14.98 4.96
C ALA A 150 5.26 14.08 3.77
N ALA A 151 6.20 13.28 3.23
CA ALA A 151 5.91 12.32 2.18
C ALA A 151 4.94 11.22 2.63
N LYS A 152 5.03 10.76 3.90
CA LYS A 152 4.07 9.82 4.49
C LYS A 152 2.68 10.44 4.64
N ASP A 153 2.59 11.69 5.03
CA ASP A 153 1.31 12.40 5.17
C ASP A 153 0.66 12.60 3.79
N HIS A 154 1.44 13.01 2.78
CA HIS A 154 0.97 13.13 1.40
C HIS A 154 0.48 11.79 0.83
N SER A 155 1.19 10.69 1.08
CA SER A 155 0.74 9.35 0.67
C SER A 155 -0.61 8.96 1.28
N SER A 156 -0.87 9.40 2.52
CA SER A 156 -2.15 9.15 3.20
C SER A 156 -3.29 9.95 2.58
N GLU A 157 -3.01 11.17 2.12
CA GLU A 157 -3.96 12.00 1.39
C GLU A 157 -4.31 11.39 0.02
N LEU A 158 -3.30 11.03 -0.78
CA LEU A 158 -3.47 10.39 -2.08
C LEU A 158 -4.31 9.11 -1.97
N LEU A 159 -4.04 8.27 -0.97
CA LEU A 159 -4.84 7.08 -0.69
C LEU A 159 -6.31 7.42 -0.36
N GLY A 160 -6.55 8.52 0.35
CA GLY A 160 -7.89 9.04 0.62
C GLY A 160 -8.60 9.47 -0.67
N GLN A 161 -7.91 10.19 -1.55
CA GLN A 161 -8.43 10.66 -2.82
C GLN A 161 -8.75 9.50 -3.77
N ILE A 162 -7.84 8.52 -3.90
CA ILE A 162 -8.04 7.27 -4.67
C ILE A 162 -9.32 6.56 -4.20
N ARG A 163 -9.50 6.40 -2.89
CA ARG A 163 -10.71 5.76 -2.33
C ARG A 163 -11.98 6.53 -2.64
N ALA A 164 -11.95 7.85 -2.54
CA ALA A 164 -13.11 8.70 -2.82
C ALA A 164 -13.55 8.54 -4.28
N ILE A 165 -12.60 8.61 -5.23
CA ILE A 165 -12.89 8.45 -6.66
C ILE A 165 -13.38 7.03 -6.95
N ASN A 166 -12.71 6.00 -6.44
CA ASN A 166 -13.13 4.60 -6.63
C ASN A 166 -14.56 4.37 -6.15
N LYS A 167 -14.96 4.96 -5.02
CA LYS A 167 -16.32 4.85 -4.51
C LYS A 167 -17.36 5.46 -5.46
N ILE A 168 -17.06 6.61 -6.07
CA ILE A 168 -17.95 7.26 -7.05
C ILE A 168 -18.05 6.43 -8.33
N LEU A 169 -16.91 5.90 -8.82
CA LEU A 169 -16.87 5.06 -10.00
C LEU A 169 -17.67 3.76 -9.80
N GLN A 170 -17.52 3.10 -8.66
CA GLN A 170 -18.30 1.90 -8.31
C GLN A 170 -19.80 2.16 -8.26
N GLN A 171 -20.22 3.30 -7.70
CA GLN A 171 -21.64 3.70 -7.69
C GLN A 171 -22.19 3.97 -9.09
N SER A 172 -21.34 4.41 -10.02
CA SER A 172 -21.74 4.71 -11.39
C SER A 172 -21.83 3.45 -12.28
N LEU A 173 -21.17 2.35 -11.88
CA LEU A 173 -21.19 1.04 -12.55
C LEU A 173 -22.28 0.10 -12.03
N SER A 174 -22.88 0.43 -10.88
CA SER A 174 -23.92 -0.39 -10.22
C SER A 174 -25.34 0.08 -10.54
N ASN A 175 -25.50 1.12 -11.38
CA ASN A 175 -26.75 1.65 -11.91
C ASN A 175 -26.83 1.35 -13.40
#